data_AF-A0A5R2NUK7-F1
#
_entry.id   AF-A0A5R2NUK7-F1
#
_cell.length_a   1.000
_cell.length_b   1.000
_cell.length_c   1.000
_cell.angle_alpha   90.00
_cell.angle_beta   90.00
_cell.angle_gamma   90.00
#
_symmetry.space_group_name_H-M   'P 1'
#
loop_
_entity.id
_entity.type
_entity.pdbx_description
1 polymer ?
#
loop_
_entity_poly.entity_id
_entity_poly.type
_entity_poly.pdbx_seq_one_letter_code
_entity_poly.pdbx_strand_id
1 'polypeptide(L)' 'MKSYIVEIMSGGSATSHQIAAAETPLQAARAATGRDVWDRREETTWVRVTDEADGVVYSFAFRMPGT' A
#
# COMPACT_ATOMS: atom_id res chain seq x y z
N MET A 1 -4.59 -11.35 12.54
CA MET A 1 -4.46 -9.98 12.02
C MET A 1 -3.08 -9.46 12.35
N LYS A 2 -2.40 -8.88 11.37
CA LYS A 2 -1.09 -8.22 11.50
C LYS A 2 -1.26 -6.72 11.29
N SER A 3 -0.37 -5.94 11.91
CA SER A 3 -0.29 -4.49 11.72
C SER A 3 0.61 -4.18 10.54
N TYR A 4 0.13 -3.34 9.64
CA TYR A 4 0.89 -2.88 8.49
C TYR A 4 0.89 -1.36 8.45
N ILE A 5 2.06 -0.78 8.25
CA ILE A 5 2.22 0.64 7.96
C ILE A 5 2.04 0.82 6.45
N VAL A 6 0.96 1.50 6.07
CA VAL A 6 0.62 1.81 4.70
C VAL A 6 0.93 3.27 4.41
N GLU A 7 1.83 3.52 3.47
CA GLU A 7 2.22 4.86 3.05
C GLU A 7 1.84 5.08 1.59
N ILE A 8 1.14 6.17 1.31
CA ILE A 8 0.87 6.60 -0.06
C ILE A 8 2.09 7.38 -0.53
N MET A 9 2.73 6.88 -1.56
CA MET A 9 3.93 7.43 -2.17
C MET A 9 3.57 8.15 -3.46
N SER A 10 4.05 9.38 -3.60
CA SER A 10 4.01 10.12 -4.86
C SER A 10 5.44 10.33 -5.33
N GLY A 11 5.85 9.56 -6.35
CA GLY A 11 7.23 9.46 -6.80
C GLY A 11 8.10 8.81 -5.72
N GLY A 12 9.00 9.60 -5.12
CA GLY A 12 9.94 9.16 -4.09
C GLY A 12 9.54 9.54 -2.66
N SER A 13 8.41 10.22 -2.45
CA SER A 13 8.05 10.78 -1.14
C SER A 13 6.71 10.23 -0.65
N ALA A 14 6.64 9.89 0.64
CA ALA A 14 5.40 9.54 1.32
C ALA A 14 4.57 10.81 1.50
N THR A 15 3.41 10.87 0.85
CA THR A 15 2.44 11.96 0.98
C THR A 15 1.42 11.68 2.10
N SER A 16 1.25 10.43 2.50
CA SER A 16 0.37 10.04 3.60
C SER A 16 0.84 8.72 4.21
N HIS A 17 0.55 8.50 5.49
CA HIS A 17 0.87 7.27 6.21
C HIS A 17 -0.29 6.87 7.12
N GLN A 18 -0.56 5.58 7.22
CA GLN A 18 -1.71 5.02 7.93
C GLN A 18 -1.34 3.64 8.45
N ILE A 19 -1.84 3.26 9.63
CA ILE A 19 -1.66 1.89 10.13
C ILE A 19 -2.95 1.13 9.89
N ALA A 20 -2.87 -0.04 9.24
CA ALA A 20 -4.00 -0.90 8.97
C ALA A 20 -3.76 -2.31 9.50
N ALA A 21 -4.74 -2.83 10.24
CA ALA A 21 -4.74 -4.22 10.67
C ALA A 21 -5.40 -5.09 9.60
N ALA A 22 -4.66 -6.05 9.04
CA ALA A 22 -5.16 -6.95 8.00
C ALA A 22 -4.53 -8.34 8.11
N GLU A 23 -5.02 -9.30 7.34
CA GLU A 23 -4.35 -10.61 7.24
C GLU A 23 -3.24 -10.59 6.20
N THR A 24 -3.39 -9.78 5.16
CA THR A 24 -2.44 -9.66 4.05
C THR A 24 -2.06 -8.20 3.79
N PRO A 25 -0.85 -7.93 3.26
CA PRO A 25 -0.43 -6.57 2.92
C PRO A 25 -1.32 -5.94 1.84
N LEU A 26 -1.85 -6.74 0.91
CA LEU A 26 -2.80 -6.29 -0.10
C LEU A 26 -4.12 -5.80 0.52
N GLN A 27 -4.67 -6.55 1.50
CA GLN A 27 -5.84 -6.11 2.23
C GLN A 27 -5.55 -4.83 3.03
N ALA A 28 -4.39 -4.72 3.66
CA ALA A 28 -4.00 -3.51 4.38
C ALA A 28 -3.97 -2.28 3.45
N ALA A 29 -3.36 -2.41 2.27
CA ALA A 29 -3.34 -1.35 1.26
C ALA A 29 -4.75 -0.94 0.84
N ARG A 30 -5.65 -1.89 0.55
CA ARG A 30 -7.04 -1.61 0.16
C ARG A 30 -7.84 -0.97 1.29
N ALA A 31 -7.66 -1.45 2.52
CA ALA A 31 -8.34 -0.92 3.69
C ALA A 31 -7.89 0.51 4.01
N ALA A 32 -6.59 0.76 3.98
CA ALA A 32 -6.03 2.08 4.25
C ALA A 32 -6.40 3.09 3.15
N THR A 33 -6.29 2.69 1.88
CA THR A 33 -6.53 3.62 0.77
C THR A 33 -8.00 3.76 0.37
N GLY A 34 -8.84 2.79 0.78
CA GLY A 34 -10.23 2.68 0.32
C GLY A 34 -10.38 2.42 -1.19
N ARG A 35 -9.28 2.06 -1.88
CA ARG A 35 -9.22 1.86 -3.34
C ARG A 35 -8.66 0.49 -3.66
N ASP A 36 -8.99 0.00 -4.86
CA ASP A 36 -8.37 -1.21 -5.37
C ASP A 36 -6.90 -0.93 -5.71
N VAL A 37 -6.03 -1.80 -5.21
CA VAL A 37 -4.59 -1.73 -5.45
C VAL A 37 -4.11 -3.07 -6.03
N TRP A 38 -3.03 -3.02 -6.78
CA TRP A 38 -2.43 -4.17 -7.45
C TRP A 38 -0.90 -4.08 -7.40
N ASP A 39 -0.21 -5.12 -7.88
CA ASP A 39 1.25 -5.13 -7.93
C ASP A 39 1.77 -3.95 -8.78
N ARG A 40 2.67 -3.15 -8.20
CA ARG A 40 3.19 -1.95 -8.85
C ARG A 40 4.07 -2.32 -10.03
N ARG A 41 3.90 -1.62 -11.17
CA ARG A 41 4.86 -1.68 -12.28
C ARG A 41 5.70 -0.43 -12.37
N GLU A 42 5.10 0.67 -12.81
CA GLU A 42 5.81 1.92 -13.14
C GLU A 42 5.07 3.18 -12.66
N GLU A 43 3.98 3.00 -11.91
CA GLU A 43 3.10 4.09 -11.51
C GLU A 43 3.78 5.09 -10.57
N THR A 44 3.59 6.39 -10.88
CA THR A 44 4.10 7.52 -10.10
C THR A 44 3.44 7.61 -8.73
N THR A 45 2.14 7.33 -8.64
CA THR A 45 1.42 7.25 -7.38
C THR A 45 1.25 5.79 -6.99
N TRP A 46 1.84 5.41 -5.88
CA TRP A 46 1.89 4.04 -5.41
C TRP A 46 1.74 3.99 -3.89
N VAL A 47 1.71 2.78 -3.33
CA VAL A 47 1.43 2.50 -1.93
C VAL A 47 2.51 1.57 -1.44
N ARG A 48 3.26 2.01 -0.43
CA ARG A 48 4.23 1.20 0.29
C ARG A 48 3.53 0.58 1.49
N VAL A 49 3.66 -0.73 1.68
CA VAL A 49 3.11 -1.42 2.85
C VAL A 49 4.24 -2.11 3.57
N THR A 50 4.52 -1.70 4.79
CA THR A 50 5.55 -2.29 5.64
C THR A 50 4.88 -3.15 6.71
N ASP A 51 5.21 -4.44 6.75
CA ASP A 51 4.83 -5.33 7.85
C ASP A 51 5.63 -4.92 9.10
N GLU A 52 4.94 -4.49 10.17
CA GLU A 52 5.63 -4.05 11.40
C GLU A 52 6.29 -5.19 12.16
N ALA A 53 5.80 -6.42 12.02
CA ALA A 53 6.30 -7.57 12.76
C ALA A 53 7.56 -8.14 12.12
N ASP A 54 7.60 -8.18 10.79
CA ASP A 54 8.65 -8.81 9.98
C ASP A 54 9.59 -7.79 9.32
N GLY A 55 9.19 -6.52 9.26
CA GLY A 55 9.92 -5.45 8.58
C GLY A 55 9.89 -5.54 7.04
N VAL A 56 9.05 -6.43 6.49
CA VAL A 56 8.97 -6.66 5.04
C VAL A 56 8.18 -5.55 4.36
N VAL A 57 8.75 -4.98 3.31
CA VAL A 57 8.14 -3.90 2.53
C VAL A 57 7.56 -4.45 1.22
N TYR A 58 6.29 -4.16 1.00
CA TYR A 58 5.54 -4.47 -0.22
C TYR A 58 5.20 -3.18 -0.97
N SER A 59 5.14 -3.25 -2.30
CA SER A 59 4.86 -2.11 -3.16
C SER A 59 3.65 -2.39 -4.03
N PHE A 60 2.60 -1.57 -3.89
CA PHE A 60 1.38 -1.67 -4.67
C PHE A 60 1.12 -0.38 -5.42
N ALA A 61 0.42 -0.44 -6.53
CA ALA A 61 -0.07 0.73 -7.23
C ALA A 61 -1.59 0.82 -7.18
N PHE A 62 -2.14 2.01 -7.42
CA PHE A 62 -3.58 2.17 -7.56
C PHE A 62 -4.03 1.58 -8.88
N ARG A 63 -5.03 0.69 -8.84
CA ARG A 63 -5.63 0.20 -10.07
C ARG A 63 -6.43 1.32 -10.69
N MET A 64 -6.00 1.81 -11.85
CA MET A 64 -6.78 2.79 -12.61
C MET A 64 -8.04 2.11 -13.16
N PRO A 65 -9.22 2.75 -13.07
CA PRO A 65 -10.40 2.25 -13.75
C PRO A 65 -10.25 2.43 -15.26
N GLY A 66 -10.00 1.34 -15.99
CA GLY A 66 -9.99 1.30 -17.45
C GLY A 66 -8.65 0.93 -18.07
N THR A 67 -8.43 -0.36 -18.26
CA THR A 67 -7.63 -0.88 -19.39
C THR A 67 -8.32 -2.13 -19.90
#